data_AF-A0A7V7ABF6-F1
#
_entry.id   AF-A0A7V7ABF6-F1
#
_cell.length_a   1.000
_cell.length_b   1.000
_cell.length_c   1.000
_cell.angle_alpha   90.00
_cell.angle_beta   90.00
_cell.angle_gamma   90.00
#
_symmetry.space_group_name_H-M   'P 1'
#
loop_
_entity.id
_entity.type
_entity.pdbx_description
1 polymer ?
#
loop_
_entity_poly.entity_id
_entity_poly.type
_entity_poly.pdbx_seq_one_letter_code
_entity_poly.pdbx_strand_id
1 'polypeptide(L)'
;MGLIRAATGAIGGTLGDAWLEAIESGPMTDKTVCVKGRMLRPDDRRSSNRKGSSDVISNGSRVIVQPNQFMMLIDGGKIVDYTAEEGYYVVDNSSAPSLFNGEFGESLRDSWNRFKFGGTPSHMQQIYYINLQEIKGIKFGTPNAVQYYDEFYQAELFLRAFGNYSIKIVDPLLFFTEAVPRGAAEVDIADINEQYLSEFLMAFQTS
;
A
#
# COMPACT_ATOMS: atom_id res chain seq x y z
N MET A 1 -13.94 -11.53 -4.11
CA MET A 1 -14.11 -10.12 -4.50
C MET A 1 -12.95 -9.80 -5.40
N GLY A 2 -13.14 -8.96 -6.40
CA GLY A 2 -12.08 -8.62 -7.34
C GLY A 2 -12.19 -7.19 -7.84
N LEU A 3 -11.09 -6.71 -8.39
CA LEU A 3 -10.97 -5.45 -9.09
C LEU A 3 -11.20 -5.71 -10.56
N ILE A 4 -12.22 -5.07 -11.11
CA ILE A 4 -12.45 -5.10 -12.55
C ILE A 4 -11.91 -3.79 -13.11
N ARG A 5 -10.97 -3.87 -14.06
CA ARG A 5 -10.49 -2.70 -14.78
C ARG A 5 -11.69 -2.04 -15.44
N ALA A 6 -11.93 -0.76 -15.11
CA ALA A 6 -13.05 -0.02 -15.67
C ALA A 6 -12.73 0.28 -17.14
N ALA A 7 -13.15 -0.60 -18.05
CA ALA A 7 -13.32 -0.21 -19.43
C ALA A 7 -14.29 0.97 -19.45
N THR A 8 -13.98 2.02 -20.20
CA THR A 8 -14.79 3.21 -20.42
C THR A 8 -16.13 2.84 -21.08
N GLY A 9 -17.01 2.22 -20.32
CA GLY A 9 -18.29 1.64 -20.73
C GLY A 9 -19.39 2.14 -19.79
N ALA A 10 -19.73 3.40 -19.94
CA ALA A 10 -20.93 3.96 -19.36
C ALA A 10 -22.14 3.49 -20.19
N ILE A 11 -22.78 2.39 -19.80
CA ILE A 11 -24.08 2.04 -20.36
C ILE A 11 -25.12 2.21 -19.25
N GLY A 12 -25.71 3.41 -19.24
CA GLY A 12 -27.09 3.61 -18.80
C GLY A 12 -27.34 3.81 -17.31
N GLY A 13 -26.76 4.85 -16.70
CA GLY A 13 -27.26 5.36 -15.42
C GLY A 13 -26.19 6.07 -14.58
N THR A 14 -26.45 7.32 -14.21
CA THR A 14 -25.80 8.05 -13.09
C THR A 14 -24.26 8.07 -13.05
N LEU A 15 -23.60 8.52 -14.13
CA LEU A 15 -22.14 8.78 -14.13
C LEU A 15 -21.66 9.55 -12.89
N GLY A 16 -22.44 10.52 -12.41
CA GLY A 16 -22.10 11.30 -11.21
C GLY A 16 -22.08 10.49 -9.92
N ASP A 17 -23.00 9.54 -9.75
CA ASP A 17 -23.12 8.78 -8.49
C ASP A 17 -22.01 7.73 -8.35
N ALA A 18 -21.53 7.18 -9.49
CA ALA A 18 -20.43 6.24 -9.50
C ALA A 18 -19.07 6.86 -9.07
N TRP A 19 -18.92 8.19 -9.18
CA TRP A 19 -17.75 8.92 -8.69
C TRP A 19 -17.91 9.45 -7.26
N LEU A 20 -19.11 9.37 -6.66
CA LEU A 20 -19.32 9.78 -5.27
C LEU A 20 -18.58 8.86 -4.29
N GLU A 21 -18.44 7.59 -4.65
CA GLU A 21 -17.73 6.58 -3.86
C GLU A 21 -16.40 6.19 -4.50
N ALA A 22 -15.67 7.19 -4.97
CA ALA A 22 -14.32 7.01 -5.47
C ALA A 22 -13.30 7.07 -4.31
N ILE A 23 -12.39 6.11 -4.28
CA ILE A 23 -11.32 5.95 -3.31
C ILE A 23 -10.00 6.23 -4.03
N GLU A 24 -9.18 7.06 -3.43
CA GLU A 24 -7.82 7.37 -3.89
C GLU A 24 -6.81 7.11 -2.78
N SER A 25 -5.52 7.17 -3.12
CA SER A 25 -4.47 7.18 -2.12
C SER A 25 -4.59 8.40 -1.20
N GLY A 26 -4.19 8.24 0.07
CA GLY A 26 -3.79 9.39 0.87
C GLY A 26 -2.69 10.22 0.19
N PRO A 27 -2.40 11.43 0.70
CA PRO A 27 -1.27 12.20 0.20
C PRO A 27 0.01 11.38 0.42
N MET A 28 0.79 11.17 -0.65
CA MET A 28 2.08 10.49 -0.56
C MET A 28 3.17 11.54 -0.77
N THR A 29 3.99 11.76 0.24
CA THR A 29 5.14 12.68 0.17
C THR A 29 6.37 11.98 -0.40
N ASP A 30 7.51 12.69 -0.46
CA ASP A 30 8.80 12.15 -0.87
C ASP A 30 9.34 11.05 0.07
N LYS A 31 8.75 10.91 1.26
CA LYS A 31 9.15 9.96 2.30
C LYS A 31 8.11 8.88 2.59
N THR A 32 6.89 9.03 2.08
CA THR A 32 5.79 8.15 2.41
C THR A 32 5.93 6.82 1.67
N VAL A 33 5.90 5.72 2.41
CA VAL A 33 6.05 4.36 1.89
C VAL A 33 4.70 3.66 1.72
N CYS A 34 3.74 3.93 2.61
CA CYS A 34 2.43 3.28 2.60
C CYS A 34 1.35 4.22 3.14
N VAL A 35 0.20 4.26 2.48
CA VAL A 35 -0.99 5.00 2.95
C VAL A 35 -2.24 4.17 2.80
N LYS A 36 -3.18 4.37 3.71
CA LYS A 36 -4.55 3.87 3.59
C LYS A 36 -5.31 4.70 2.57
N GLY A 37 -6.17 4.05 1.79
CA GLY A 37 -7.07 4.70 0.87
C GLY A 37 -8.07 5.59 1.58
N ARG A 38 -8.35 6.74 0.99
CA ARG A 38 -9.36 7.70 1.47
C ARG A 38 -10.44 7.90 0.43
N MET A 39 -11.67 8.12 0.89
CA MET A 39 -12.75 8.53 0.00
C MET A 39 -12.49 9.96 -0.49
N LEU A 40 -12.71 10.21 -1.77
CA LEU A 40 -12.56 11.53 -2.38
C LEU A 40 -13.55 12.57 -1.82
N ARG A 41 -14.75 12.13 -1.45
CA ARG A 41 -15.85 12.99 -0.98
C ARG A 41 -16.59 12.38 0.21
N PRO A 42 -15.96 12.32 1.40
CA PRO A 42 -16.56 11.67 2.56
C PRO A 42 -17.86 12.36 3.03
N ASP A 43 -18.00 13.67 2.84
CA ASP A 43 -19.11 14.47 3.36
C ASP A 43 -20.24 14.75 2.35
N ASP A 44 -20.23 14.10 1.18
CA ASP A 44 -21.28 14.34 0.18
C ASP A 44 -22.62 13.73 0.63
N ARG A 45 -23.67 14.55 0.68
CA ARG A 45 -25.03 14.14 1.09
C ARG A 45 -25.64 13.10 0.15
N ARG A 46 -25.09 12.95 -1.06
CA ARG A 46 -25.48 11.95 -2.05
C ARG A 46 -24.76 10.61 -1.87
N SER A 47 -23.72 10.54 -1.04
CA SER A 47 -23.03 9.29 -0.73
C SER A 47 -23.98 8.27 -0.11
N SER A 48 -23.88 7.01 -0.55
CA SER A 48 -24.68 5.92 0.02
C SER A 48 -24.13 5.44 1.36
N ASN A 49 -22.83 5.68 1.62
CA ASN A 49 -22.19 5.45 2.91
C ASN A 49 -22.48 6.58 3.91
N ARG A 50 -23.74 6.68 4.34
CA ARG A 50 -24.21 7.73 5.28
C ARG A 50 -23.83 7.51 6.74
N LYS A 51 -23.29 6.32 7.08
CA LYS A 51 -22.95 5.95 8.46
C LYS A 51 -21.48 6.15 8.80
N GLY A 52 -20.67 6.66 7.87
CA GLY A 52 -19.27 7.01 8.14
C GLY A 52 -18.43 5.81 8.60
N SER A 53 -18.82 4.57 8.27
CA SER A 53 -17.96 3.43 8.51
C SER A 53 -16.81 3.52 7.51
N SER A 54 -15.69 4.07 7.98
CA SER A 54 -14.44 4.30 7.23
C SER A 54 -13.85 3.04 6.60
N ASP A 55 -14.33 1.89 7.06
CA ASP A 55 -13.78 0.56 6.80
C ASP A 55 -14.74 -0.34 6.00
N VAL A 56 -15.80 0.23 5.42
CA VAL A 56 -16.73 -0.52 4.56
C VAL A 56 -16.67 0.07 3.17
N ILE A 57 -16.20 -0.72 2.22
CA ILE A 57 -16.17 -0.39 0.79
C ILE A 57 -17.36 -1.07 0.13
N SER A 58 -18.22 -0.26 -0.49
CA SER A 58 -19.45 -0.71 -1.13
C SER A 58 -19.16 -1.41 -2.46
N ASN A 59 -20.07 -2.29 -2.88
CA ASN A 59 -20.00 -2.85 -4.23
C ASN A 59 -20.20 -1.73 -5.27
N GLY A 60 -19.35 -1.68 -6.30
CA GLY A 60 -19.37 -0.63 -7.31
C GLY A 60 -18.55 0.62 -6.98
N SER A 61 -17.92 0.68 -5.80
CA SER A 61 -16.98 1.77 -5.48
C SER A 61 -15.82 1.77 -6.48
N ARG A 62 -15.36 2.98 -6.82
CA ARG A 62 -14.26 3.16 -7.78
C ARG A 62 -12.95 3.35 -7.05
N VAL A 63 -11.89 2.74 -7.55
CA VAL A 63 -10.54 2.88 -7.00
C VAL A 63 -9.66 3.51 -8.05
N ILE A 64 -8.93 4.54 -7.66
CA ILE A 64 -8.03 5.29 -8.53
C ILE A 64 -6.60 4.92 -8.15
N VAL A 65 -5.86 4.37 -9.12
CA VAL A 65 -4.44 4.05 -8.95
C VAL A 65 -3.64 5.00 -9.83
N GLN A 66 -2.80 5.80 -9.19
CA GLN A 66 -1.93 6.77 -9.88
C GLN A 66 -0.62 6.10 -10.32
N PRO A 67 0.19 6.74 -11.17
CA PRO A 67 1.51 6.22 -11.53
C PRO A 67 2.39 6.00 -10.29
N ASN A 68 3.25 4.98 -10.32
CA ASN A 68 4.13 4.60 -9.21
C ASN A 68 3.39 4.25 -7.91
N GLN A 69 2.13 3.81 -7.99
CA GLN A 69 1.39 3.29 -6.84
C GLN A 69 1.09 1.82 -7.02
N PHE A 70 1.19 1.07 -5.93
CA PHE A 70 0.71 -0.30 -5.84
C PHE A 70 -0.47 -0.34 -4.91
N MET A 71 -1.65 -0.65 -5.45
CA MET A 71 -2.89 -0.70 -4.68
C MET A 71 -3.21 -2.13 -4.26
N MET A 72 -3.64 -2.30 -3.00
CA MET A 72 -4.07 -3.57 -2.45
C MET A 72 -5.43 -3.42 -1.80
N LEU A 73 -6.33 -4.36 -2.08
CA LEU A 73 -7.60 -4.54 -1.41
C LEU A 73 -7.47 -5.64 -0.35
N ILE A 74 -7.79 -5.29 0.89
CA ILE A 74 -7.72 -6.18 2.05
C ILE A 74 -9.14 -6.38 2.58
N ASP A 75 -9.50 -7.64 2.84
CA ASP A 75 -10.75 -8.01 3.51
C ASP A 75 -10.43 -8.94 4.68
N GLY A 76 -10.85 -8.56 5.89
CA GLY A 76 -10.67 -9.39 7.08
C GLY A 76 -9.21 -9.78 7.37
N GLY A 77 -8.26 -8.92 6.99
CA GLY A 77 -6.83 -9.14 7.17
C GLY A 77 -6.15 -9.98 6.08
N LYS A 78 -6.87 -10.40 5.03
CA LYS A 78 -6.29 -11.08 3.86
C LYS A 78 -6.23 -10.12 2.67
N ILE A 79 -5.13 -10.15 1.93
CA ILE A 79 -5.04 -9.46 0.64
C ILE A 79 -5.91 -10.25 -0.35
N VAL A 80 -6.94 -9.60 -0.87
CA VAL A 80 -7.93 -10.22 -1.76
C VAL A 80 -7.62 -9.94 -3.22
N ASP A 81 -7.12 -8.73 -3.50
CA ASP A 81 -6.73 -8.31 -4.84
C ASP A 81 -5.70 -7.18 -4.76
N TYR A 82 -4.95 -6.96 -5.84
CA TYR A 82 -3.96 -5.90 -5.94
C TYR A 82 -3.69 -5.52 -7.39
N THR A 83 -3.17 -4.31 -7.62
CA THR A 83 -2.70 -3.88 -8.94
C THR A 83 -1.60 -2.85 -8.84
N ALA A 84 -0.62 -2.96 -9.73
CA ALA A 84 0.41 -1.96 -9.97
C ALA A 84 0.10 -1.08 -11.20
N GLU A 85 -0.94 -1.43 -11.96
CA GLU A 85 -1.30 -0.73 -13.18
C GLU A 85 -2.11 0.54 -12.86
N GLU A 86 -1.63 1.67 -13.36
CA GLU A 86 -2.33 2.95 -13.28
C GLU A 86 -3.70 2.88 -13.97
N GLY A 87 -4.70 3.50 -13.36
CA GLY A 87 -6.03 3.58 -13.93
C GLY A 87 -7.17 3.52 -12.92
N TYR A 88 -8.36 3.26 -13.45
CA TYR A 88 -9.60 3.21 -12.69
C TYR A 88 -10.10 1.78 -12.60
N TYR A 89 -10.44 1.36 -11.39
CA TYR A 89 -10.96 0.03 -11.09
C TYR A 89 -12.31 0.14 -10.40
N VAL A 90 -13.14 -0.87 -10.56
CA VAL A 90 -14.40 -1.02 -9.83
C VAL A 90 -14.25 -2.20 -8.88
N VAL A 91 -14.61 -1.98 -7.62
CA VAL A 91 -14.69 -3.06 -6.63
C VAL A 91 -15.96 -3.85 -6.90
N ASP A 92 -15.78 -5.12 -7.27
CA ASP A 92 -16.89 -6.06 -7.41
C ASP A 92 -16.87 -7.11 -6.29
N ASN A 93 -17.85 -7.00 -5.40
CA ASN A 93 -18.04 -7.91 -4.27
C ASN A 93 -18.83 -9.16 -4.69
N SER A 94 -19.36 -9.24 -5.91
CA SER A 94 -20.11 -10.39 -6.41
C SER A 94 -19.22 -11.48 -7.02
N SER A 95 -18.04 -11.10 -7.51
CA SER A 95 -17.05 -12.01 -8.06
C SER A 95 -16.24 -12.70 -6.96
N ALA A 96 -16.02 -14.02 -7.11
CA ALA A 96 -15.04 -14.79 -6.35
C ALA A 96 -13.64 -14.11 -6.48
N PRO A 97 -12.71 -14.31 -5.52
CA PRO A 97 -11.38 -13.69 -5.55
C PRO A 97 -10.73 -13.83 -6.94
N SER A 98 -10.38 -12.69 -7.55
CA SER A 98 -9.72 -12.65 -8.85
C SER A 98 -8.25 -13.03 -8.64
N LEU A 99 -7.98 -14.34 -8.68
CA LEU A 99 -6.64 -14.90 -8.60
C LEU A 99 -5.89 -14.62 -9.93
N PHE A 100 -5.29 -13.43 -10.07
CA PHE A 100 -4.38 -13.14 -11.19
C PHE A 100 -2.93 -13.60 -10.96
N ASN A 101 -2.71 -14.47 -9.98
CA ASN A 101 -1.58 -15.39 -9.97
C ASN A 101 -2.04 -16.69 -9.32
N GLY A 102 -2.00 -17.78 -10.09
CA GLY A 102 -2.58 -19.06 -9.71
C GLY A 102 -1.95 -19.63 -8.45
N GLU A 103 -2.77 -19.83 -7.42
CA GLU A 103 -2.92 -21.07 -6.65
C GLU A 103 -3.99 -20.88 -5.55
N PHE A 104 -4.52 -22.01 -5.08
CA PHE A 104 -5.52 -22.20 -4.02
C PHE A 104 -7.00 -22.04 -4.35
N GLY A 105 -7.58 -23.16 -4.79
CA GLY A 105 -9.01 -23.42 -4.76
C GLY A 105 -9.48 -23.83 -3.36
N GLU A 106 -10.12 -22.92 -2.64
CA GLU A 106 -11.12 -23.27 -1.60
C GLU A 106 -12.09 -22.13 -1.24
N SER A 107 -12.34 -21.16 -2.15
CA SER A 107 -13.16 -19.97 -1.85
C SER A 107 -14.64 -20.06 -2.27
N LEU A 108 -15.20 -21.27 -2.37
CA LEU A 108 -16.59 -21.47 -2.81
C LEU A 108 -17.64 -21.48 -1.67
N ARG A 109 -17.24 -21.31 -0.41
CA ARG A 109 -18.16 -21.44 0.75
C ARG A 109 -18.69 -20.13 1.33
N ASP A 110 -18.09 -18.97 1.04
CA ASP A 110 -18.44 -17.72 1.72
C ASP A 110 -19.64 -16.96 1.15
N SER A 111 -20.14 -17.31 -0.04
CA SER A 111 -21.32 -16.66 -0.62
C SER A 111 -22.61 -16.91 0.16
N TRP A 112 -22.68 -17.98 0.99
CA TRP A 112 -23.90 -18.34 1.72
C TRP A 112 -24.04 -17.67 3.11
N ASN A 113 -22.94 -17.15 3.67
CA ASN A 113 -22.95 -16.48 4.97
C ASN A 113 -23.48 -15.03 4.92
N ARG A 114 -23.66 -14.47 3.71
CA ARG A 114 -24.18 -13.10 3.47
C ARG A 114 -25.62 -12.88 3.93
N PHE A 115 -26.42 -13.94 4.05
CA PHE A 115 -27.86 -13.83 4.31
C PHE A 115 -28.28 -14.15 5.76
N LYS A 116 -27.35 -14.59 6.62
CA LYS A 116 -27.70 -15.07 7.98
C LYS A 116 -27.48 -14.07 9.11
N PHE A 117 -26.73 -12.99 8.92
CA PHE A 117 -26.39 -12.07 10.02
C PHE A 117 -26.98 -10.67 9.76
N GLY A 118 -28.07 -10.37 10.45
CA GLY A 118 -28.86 -9.15 10.28
C GLY A 118 -28.08 -7.86 10.55
N GLY A 119 -27.80 -7.10 9.49
CA GLY A 119 -27.82 -5.64 9.53
C GLY A 119 -26.51 -4.91 9.87
N THR A 120 -25.39 -5.60 10.08
CA THR A 120 -24.07 -4.95 10.14
C THR A 120 -23.11 -5.68 9.19
N PRO A 121 -22.45 -4.99 8.24
CA PRO A 121 -21.43 -5.62 7.41
C PRO A 121 -20.35 -6.20 8.31
N SER A 122 -20.22 -7.53 8.33
CA SER A 122 -19.21 -8.25 9.13
C SER A 122 -17.80 -8.17 8.52
N HIS A 123 -17.65 -7.46 7.40
CA HIS A 123 -16.42 -7.40 6.60
C HIS A 123 -15.83 -5.99 6.69
N MET A 124 -14.67 -5.90 7.32
CA MET A 124 -13.82 -4.71 7.29
C MET A 124 -12.97 -4.78 6.02
N GLN A 125 -13.28 -3.92 5.06
CA GLN A 125 -12.55 -3.80 3.80
C GLN A 125 -11.71 -2.53 3.82
N GLN A 126 -10.44 -2.68 3.49
CA GLN A 126 -9.48 -1.59 3.50
C GLN A 126 -8.68 -1.61 2.21
N ILE A 127 -8.40 -0.44 1.66
CA ILE A 127 -7.46 -0.29 0.56
C ILE A 127 -6.19 0.33 1.11
N TYR A 128 -5.05 -0.21 0.69
CA TYR A 128 -3.74 0.34 0.96
C TYR A 128 -3.02 0.65 -0.36
N TYR A 129 -2.20 1.69 -0.34
CA TYR A 129 -1.36 2.09 -1.46
C TYR A 129 0.08 2.11 -0.99
N ILE A 130 0.96 1.43 -1.73
CA ILE A 130 2.40 1.45 -1.54
C ILE A 130 3.05 2.33 -2.59
N ASN A 131 4.05 3.10 -2.16
CA ASN A 131 4.82 3.96 -3.05
C ASN A 131 5.89 3.13 -3.78
N LEU A 132 5.78 3.04 -5.11
CA LEU A 132 6.79 2.39 -5.96
C LEU A 132 7.89 3.36 -6.41
N GLN A 133 7.73 4.66 -6.13
CA GLN A 133 8.76 5.64 -6.40
C GLN A 133 9.97 5.41 -5.49
N GLU A 134 11.16 5.69 -6.03
CA GLU A 134 12.37 5.71 -5.24
C GLU A 134 12.33 6.86 -4.22
N ILE A 135 12.48 6.50 -2.94
CA ILE A 135 12.58 7.43 -1.82
C ILE A 135 14.04 7.85 -1.68
N LYS A 136 14.28 9.15 -1.74
CA LYS A 136 15.61 9.74 -1.86
C LYS A 136 15.95 10.58 -0.63
N GLY A 137 17.24 10.92 -0.51
CA GLY A 137 17.70 11.85 0.51
C GLY A 137 17.68 11.28 1.93
N ILE A 138 17.72 9.95 2.06
CA ILE A 138 17.85 9.30 3.36
C ILE A 138 19.30 9.45 3.79
N LYS A 139 19.51 10.25 4.84
CA LYS A 139 20.85 10.53 5.36
C LYS A 139 21.40 9.31 6.08
N PHE A 140 22.68 9.02 5.88
CA PHE A 140 23.44 8.10 6.71
C PHE A 140 24.72 8.74 7.21
N GLY A 141 25.20 8.24 8.35
CA GLY A 141 26.52 8.58 8.85
C GLY A 141 27.02 7.51 9.80
N THR A 142 28.32 7.27 9.80
CA THR A 142 28.95 6.36 10.75
C THR A 142 29.00 7.02 12.14
N PRO A 143 28.38 6.44 13.19
CA PRO A 143 28.36 7.06 14.51
C PRO A 143 29.76 7.11 15.14
N ASN A 144 30.57 6.07 14.93
CA ASN A 144 31.97 6.00 15.33
C ASN A 144 32.87 6.00 14.08
N ALA A 145 34.15 6.33 14.27
CA ALA A 145 35.12 6.21 13.19
C ALA A 145 35.36 4.73 12.86
N VAL A 146 35.36 4.40 11.58
CA VAL A 146 35.63 3.07 11.04
C VAL A 146 37.10 2.96 10.70
N GLN A 147 37.73 1.87 11.10
CA GLN A 147 39.13 1.60 10.80
C GLN A 147 39.25 1.21 9.32
N TYR A 148 40.15 1.86 8.61
CA TYR A 148 40.42 1.63 7.19
C TYR A 148 41.94 1.59 6.99
N TYR A 149 42.42 0.53 6.35
CA TYR A 149 43.83 0.42 6.01
C TYR A 149 44.07 1.00 4.61
N ASP A 150 44.85 2.07 4.53
CA ASP A 150 45.21 2.70 3.27
C ASP A 150 46.38 1.95 2.62
N GLU A 151 46.11 1.21 1.54
CA GLU A 151 47.13 0.45 0.81
C GLU A 151 48.19 1.33 0.14
N PHE A 152 47.84 2.56 -0.26
CA PHE A 152 48.77 3.45 -0.95
C PHE A 152 49.80 4.04 0.01
N TYR A 153 49.36 4.45 1.20
CA TYR A 153 50.24 5.02 2.23
C TYR A 153 50.74 4.00 3.26
N GLN A 154 50.25 2.75 3.22
CA GLN A 154 50.56 1.69 4.18
C GLN A 154 50.29 2.13 5.64
N ALA A 155 49.16 2.81 5.85
CA ALA A 155 48.83 3.45 7.12
C ALA A 155 47.40 3.09 7.57
N GLU A 156 47.23 3.01 8.87
CA GLU A 156 45.94 2.76 9.50
C GLU A 156 45.23 4.08 9.78
N LEU A 157 44.05 4.25 9.19
CA LEU A 157 43.24 5.46 9.28
C LEU A 157 41.91 5.18 9.99
N PHE A 158 41.38 6.21 10.63
CA PHE A 158 40.04 6.17 11.23
C PHE A 158 39.15 7.16 10.48
N LEU A 159 38.21 6.64 9.70
CA LEU A 159 37.37 7.42 8.81
C LEU A 159 35.96 7.56 9.38
N ARG A 160 35.35 8.73 9.18
CA ARG A 160 33.91 8.92 9.36
C ARG A 160 33.29 9.19 8.00
N ALA A 161 32.27 8.43 7.65
CA ALA A 161 31.54 8.58 6.40
C ALA A 161 30.18 9.22 6.68
N PHE A 162 29.81 10.20 5.85
CA PHE A 162 28.50 10.82 5.84
C PHE A 162 28.02 10.88 4.40
N GLY A 163 26.75 10.59 4.17
CA GLY A 163 26.20 10.59 2.83
C GLY A 163 24.69 10.47 2.84
N ASN A 164 24.15 10.21 1.64
CA ASN A 164 22.75 9.89 1.47
C ASN A 164 22.65 8.58 0.70
N TYR A 165 21.61 7.82 0.98
CA TYR A 165 21.15 6.71 0.17
C TYR A 165 19.69 6.92 -0.22
N SER A 166 19.24 6.08 -1.14
CA SER A 166 17.86 5.98 -1.56
C SER A 166 17.40 4.53 -1.44
N ILE A 167 16.10 4.35 -1.32
CA ILE A 167 15.48 3.02 -1.30
C ILE A 167 14.35 2.99 -2.33
N LYS A 168 14.07 1.80 -2.84
CA LYS A 168 12.93 1.55 -3.70
C LYS A 168 12.28 0.24 -3.28
N ILE A 169 10.95 0.26 -3.15
CA ILE A 169 10.19 -0.95 -2.85
C ILE A 169 10.09 -1.79 -4.13
N VAL A 170 10.63 -3.01 -4.06
CA VAL A 170 10.67 -3.95 -5.20
C VAL A 170 9.56 -5.00 -5.09
N ASP A 171 9.30 -5.50 -3.88
CA ASP A 171 8.20 -6.42 -3.58
C ASP A 171 7.21 -5.75 -2.61
N PRO A 172 6.14 -5.14 -3.14
CA PRO A 172 5.15 -4.43 -2.32
C PRO A 172 4.35 -5.35 -1.40
N LEU A 173 4.09 -6.60 -1.82
CA LEU A 173 3.32 -7.55 -1.02
C LEU A 173 4.12 -7.96 0.21
N LEU A 174 5.38 -8.36 0.01
CA LEU A 174 6.28 -8.70 1.11
C LEU A 174 6.54 -7.50 2.02
N PHE A 175 6.72 -6.32 1.43
CA PHE A 175 6.88 -5.08 2.20
C PHE A 175 5.67 -4.81 3.10
N PHE A 176 4.46 -4.98 2.59
CA PHE A 176 3.24 -4.81 3.38
C PHE A 176 3.11 -5.82 4.52
N THR A 177 3.53 -7.07 4.29
CA THR A 177 3.39 -8.13 5.29
C THR A 177 4.42 -8.01 6.40
N GLU A 178 5.65 -7.61 6.09
CA GLU A 178 6.77 -7.63 7.04
C GLU A 178 7.09 -6.26 7.63
N ALA A 179 7.05 -5.19 6.83
CA ALA A 179 7.59 -3.88 7.23
C ALA A 179 6.53 -2.87 7.70
N VAL A 180 5.29 -2.96 7.21
CA VAL A 180 4.24 -1.98 7.53
C VAL A 180 3.63 -2.26 8.91
N PRO A 181 3.67 -1.31 9.87
CA PRO A 181 3.03 -1.47 11.17
C PRO A 181 1.52 -1.69 11.04
N ARG A 182 0.99 -2.66 11.80
CA ARG A 182 -0.44 -2.99 11.75
C ARG A 182 -1.28 -1.86 12.33
N GLY A 183 -2.29 -1.43 11.59
CA GLY A 183 -3.21 -0.35 12.02
C GLY A 183 -2.72 1.07 11.72
N ALA A 184 -1.52 1.24 11.16
CA ALA A 184 -1.08 2.54 10.67
C ALA A 184 -1.89 2.94 9.42
N ALA A 185 -2.37 4.18 9.39
CA ALA A 185 -3.05 4.76 8.23
C ALA A 185 -2.07 5.39 7.24
N GLU A 186 -0.90 5.80 7.72
CA GLU A 186 0.19 6.40 6.94
C GLU A 186 1.50 5.95 7.60
N VAL A 187 2.47 5.60 6.76
CA VAL A 187 3.80 5.16 7.18
C VAL A 187 4.80 5.90 6.31
N ASP A 188 5.71 6.60 6.96
CA ASP A 188 6.86 7.22 6.34
C ASP A 188 8.08 6.31 6.50
N ILE A 189 9.06 6.49 5.62
CA ILE A 189 10.31 5.75 5.74
C ILE A 189 10.95 5.96 7.11
N ALA A 190 10.85 7.16 7.68
CA ALA A 190 11.42 7.48 8.99
C ALA A 190 10.94 6.54 10.11
N ASP A 191 9.72 6.00 10.01
CA ASP A 191 9.11 5.12 11.02
C ASP A 191 9.73 3.71 11.01
N ILE A 192 10.29 3.29 9.88
CA ILE A 192 10.82 1.93 9.67
C ILE A 192 12.31 1.91 9.28
N ASN A 193 12.93 3.08 9.13
CA ASN A 193 14.28 3.23 8.57
C ASN A 193 15.40 2.76 9.50
N GLU A 194 15.19 2.76 10.82
CA GLU A 194 16.24 2.51 11.80
C GLU A 194 16.93 1.14 11.59
N GLN A 195 16.13 0.12 11.29
CA GLN A 195 16.63 -1.23 11.02
C GLN A 195 17.45 -1.28 9.72
N TYR A 196 16.93 -0.69 8.63
CA TYR A 196 17.63 -0.66 7.34
C TYR A 196 18.94 0.12 7.41
N LEU A 197 18.95 1.26 8.12
CA LEU A 197 20.15 2.05 8.36
C LEU A 197 21.18 1.23 9.15
N SER A 198 20.75 0.49 10.16
CA SER A 198 21.63 -0.35 10.97
C SER A 198 22.27 -1.46 10.14
N GLU A 199 21.48 -2.17 9.33
CA GLU A 199 21.99 -3.20 8.41
C GLU A 199 22.97 -2.62 7.38
N PHE A 200 22.63 -1.45 6.80
CA PHE A 200 23.52 -0.73 5.89
C PHE A 200 24.86 -0.37 6.56
N LEU A 201 24.82 0.16 7.78
CA LEU A 201 26.04 0.53 8.53
C LEU A 201 26.88 -0.69 8.92
N MET A 202 26.26 -1.83 9.24
CA MET A 202 26.98 -3.09 9.51
C MET A 202 27.69 -3.60 8.26
N ALA A 203 27.01 -3.58 7.11
CA ALA A 203 27.61 -3.97 5.84
C ALA A 203 28.77 -3.03 5.46
N PHE A 204 28.60 -1.72 5.68
CA PHE A 204 29.62 -0.71 5.43
C PHE A 204 30.90 -0.94 6.26
N GLN A 205 30.79 -1.44 7.49
CA GLN A 205 31.95 -1.71 8.36
C GLN A 205 32.68 -3.02 8.04
N THR A 206 32.00 -3.97 7.37
CA THR A 206 32.56 -5.29 7.05
C THR A 206 33.33 -5.29 5.71
N SER A 207 33.23 -4.19 4.96
CA SER A 207 33.83 -4.01 3.62
C SER A 207 35.20 -3.38 3.69
#